data_AF-A0A523JWP1-F1
#
_entry.id   AF-A0A523JWP1-F1
#
_cell.length_a   1.000
_cell.length_b   1.000
_cell.length_c   1.000
_cell.angle_alpha   90.00
_cell.angle_beta   90.00
_cell.angle_gamma   90.00
#
_symmetry.space_group_name_H-M   'P 1'
#
loop_
_entity.id
_entity.type
_entity.pdbx_description
1 polymer ?
#
loop_
_entity_poly.entity_id
_entity_poly.type
_entity_poly.pdbx_seq_one_letter_code
_entity_poly.pdbx_strand_id
1 'polypeptide(L)'
;MKKSSGLKKLTDRPFELLLEMERRARAAVSGSPQRSAEDKEYVGIGFRLGDEQFLVARDEIREVLTLPSGVARVPGAKNWLRGLVNIRGQLLPLIDINHFFGGGIAANSRRARVLSVNHRDVPAGLLVD
;
A
#
# COMPACT_ATOMS: atom_id res chain seq x y z
N MET A 1 -31.40 -2.50 26.15
CA MET A 1 -30.23 -2.13 26.97
C MET A 1 -30.40 -2.58 28.43
N LYS A 2 -29.95 -3.79 28.82
CA LYS A 2 -29.83 -4.24 30.24
C LYS A 2 -28.75 -5.34 30.37
N LYS A 3 -27.48 -5.01 30.63
CA LYS A 3 -26.40 -5.99 30.96
C LYS A 3 -25.47 -5.61 32.13
N SER A 4 -25.72 -4.48 32.82
CA SER A 4 -24.81 -3.95 33.86
C SER A 4 -25.05 -4.50 35.29
N SER A 5 -26.20 -5.16 35.56
CA SER A 5 -26.61 -5.52 36.93
C SER A 5 -25.76 -6.61 37.61
N GLY A 6 -25.03 -7.45 36.86
CA GLY A 6 -24.26 -8.58 37.41
C GLY A 6 -22.92 -8.20 38.06
N LEU A 7 -22.15 -7.28 37.46
CA LEU A 7 -20.80 -6.94 37.95
C LEU A 7 -20.83 -6.14 39.25
N LYS A 8 -21.85 -5.28 39.41
CA LYS A 8 -22.04 -4.49 40.64
C LYS A 8 -22.33 -5.35 41.88
N LYS A 9 -22.72 -6.62 41.71
CA LYS A 9 -22.96 -7.56 42.81
C LYS A 9 -21.69 -8.31 43.25
N LEU A 10 -20.59 -8.16 42.51
CA LEU A 10 -19.33 -8.88 42.74
C LEU A 10 -18.23 -7.96 43.31
N THR A 11 -18.52 -6.69 43.59
CA THR A 11 -17.54 -5.72 44.09
C THR A 11 -16.93 -6.10 45.43
N ASP A 12 -17.68 -6.83 46.28
CA ASP A 12 -17.20 -7.30 47.59
C ASP A 12 -16.44 -8.64 47.51
N ARG A 13 -16.27 -9.18 46.30
CA ARG A 13 -15.59 -10.46 46.02
C ARG A 13 -14.59 -10.28 44.87
N PRO A 14 -13.44 -9.65 45.14
CA PRO A 14 -12.54 -9.14 44.09
C PRO A 14 -12.03 -10.23 43.14
N PHE A 15 -11.76 -11.43 43.65
CA PHE A 15 -11.32 -12.55 42.81
C PHE A 15 -12.42 -13.02 41.84
N GLU A 16 -13.66 -13.17 42.31
CA GLU A 16 -14.81 -13.56 41.46
C GLU A 16 -15.12 -12.48 40.41
N LEU A 17 -14.98 -11.21 40.79
CA LEU A 17 -15.12 -10.10 39.86
C LEU A 17 -14.08 -10.17 38.73
N LEU A 18 -12.81 -10.41 39.06
CA LEU A 18 -11.74 -10.55 38.07
C LEU A 18 -11.98 -11.74 37.15
N LEU A 19 -12.41 -12.89 37.69
CA LEU A 19 -12.73 -14.08 36.90
C LEU A 19 -13.88 -13.83 35.91
N GLU A 20 -14.93 -13.12 36.35
CA GLU A 20 -16.07 -12.77 35.49
C GLU A 20 -15.69 -11.69 34.45
N MET A 21 -14.81 -10.75 34.80
CA MET A 21 -14.24 -9.80 33.84
C MET A 21 -13.40 -10.49 32.77
N GLU A 22 -12.54 -11.44 33.16
CA GLU A 22 -11.74 -12.25 32.22
C GLU A 22 -12.65 -13.09 31.30
N ARG A 23 -13.65 -13.77 31.87
CA ARG A 23 -14.61 -14.58 31.09
C ARG A 23 -15.35 -13.74 30.05
N ARG A 24 -15.77 -12.52 30.42
CA ARG A 24 -16.43 -11.58 29.51
C ARG A 24 -15.49 -11.00 28.47
N ALA A 25 -14.25 -10.67 28.85
CA ALA A 25 -13.23 -10.21 27.91
C ALA A 25 -12.94 -11.31 26.89
N ARG A 26 -12.76 -12.56 27.32
CA ARG A 26 -12.55 -13.72 26.46
C ARG A 26 -13.74 -13.98 25.54
N ALA A 27 -14.97 -13.91 26.05
CA ALA A 27 -16.20 -14.06 25.26
C ALA A 27 -16.44 -12.91 24.26
N ALA A 28 -16.00 -11.68 24.58
CA ALA A 28 -16.04 -10.55 23.66
C ALA A 28 -14.97 -10.66 22.58
N VAL A 29 -13.81 -11.23 22.91
CA VAL A 29 -12.75 -11.53 21.94
C VAL A 29 -13.17 -12.67 21.01
N SER A 30 -13.87 -13.70 21.50
CA SER A 30 -14.39 -14.80 20.64
C SER A 30 -15.65 -14.44 19.84
N GLY A 31 -16.26 -13.28 20.08
CA GLY A 31 -17.31 -12.68 19.24
C GLY A 31 -16.82 -11.55 18.33
N SER A 32 -15.54 -11.18 18.44
CA SER A 32 -14.87 -10.43 17.39
C SER A 32 -14.52 -11.46 16.32
N PRO A 33 -14.74 -11.22 15.01
CA PRO A 33 -14.15 -12.11 14.03
C PRO A 33 -12.67 -12.15 14.38
N GLN A 34 -12.16 -13.36 14.65
CA GLN A 34 -10.73 -13.60 14.52
C GLN A 34 -10.37 -12.92 13.21
N ARG A 35 -9.63 -11.81 13.26
CA ARG A 35 -8.93 -11.34 12.08
C ARG A 35 -7.88 -12.41 11.84
N SER A 36 -8.31 -13.45 11.14
CA SER A 36 -7.49 -14.39 10.43
C SER A 36 -6.39 -13.56 9.75
N ALA A 37 -5.20 -14.12 9.58
CA ALA A 37 -4.19 -13.50 8.74
C ALA A 37 -4.70 -13.20 7.29
N GLU A 38 -5.91 -13.65 6.95
CA GLU A 38 -6.69 -13.47 5.72
C GLU A 38 -7.54 -12.20 5.65
N ASP A 39 -7.73 -11.45 6.75
CA ASP A 39 -8.52 -10.19 6.78
C ASP A 39 -7.62 -8.95 6.90
N LYS A 40 -6.42 -8.99 6.29
CA LYS A 40 -5.68 -7.76 6.03
C LYS A 40 -6.34 -7.06 4.86
N GLU A 41 -7.15 -6.06 5.17
CA GLU A 41 -7.63 -5.09 4.18
C GLU A 41 -6.40 -4.53 3.42
N TYR A 42 -6.26 -4.92 2.16
CA TYR A 42 -5.12 -4.53 1.34
C TYR A 42 -5.36 -3.12 0.80
N VAL A 43 -4.81 -2.13 1.51
CA VAL A 43 -4.91 -0.72 1.10
C VAL A 43 -3.74 -0.39 0.18
N GLY A 44 -4.05 0.01 -1.05
CA GLY A 44 -3.06 0.26 -2.09
C GLY A 44 -3.42 1.41 -3.01
N ILE A 45 -2.50 1.72 -3.92
CA ILE A 45 -2.71 2.67 -5.00
C ILE A 45 -3.10 1.88 -6.24
N GLY A 46 -4.30 2.12 -6.74
CA GLY A 46 -4.77 1.57 -8.01
C GLY A 46 -4.22 2.37 -9.18
N PHE A 47 -3.69 1.70 -10.19
CA PHE A 47 -3.21 2.32 -11.42
C PHE A 47 -3.51 1.42 -12.63
N ARG A 48 -3.31 1.96 -13.82
CA ARG A 48 -3.59 1.27 -15.07
C ARG A 48 -2.33 1.15 -15.91
N LEU A 49 -2.26 0.08 -16.71
CA LEU A 49 -1.32 -0.07 -17.81
C LEU A 49 -2.13 -0.54 -19.02
N GLY A 50 -2.34 0.34 -19.99
CA GLY A 50 -3.25 0.05 -21.11
C GLY A 50 -4.68 -0.16 -20.62
N ASP A 51 -5.21 -1.38 -20.79
CA ASP A 51 -6.57 -1.74 -20.36
C ASP A 51 -6.59 -2.55 -19.06
N GLU A 52 -5.43 -2.86 -18.49
CA GLU A 52 -5.30 -3.66 -17.28
C GLU A 52 -5.16 -2.79 -16.02
N GLN A 53 -5.82 -3.22 -14.95
CA GLN A 53 -5.81 -2.55 -13.65
C GLN A 53 -4.88 -3.29 -12.68
N PHE A 54 -4.02 -2.54 -12.01
CA PHE A 54 -3.06 -3.04 -11.05
C PHE A 54 -3.24 -2.34 -9.69
N LEU A 55 -2.76 -3.00 -8.65
CA LEU A 55 -2.75 -2.49 -7.28
C LEU A 55 -1.35 -2.68 -6.69
N VAL A 56 -0.80 -1.63 -6.12
CA VAL A 56 0.46 -1.68 -5.35
C VAL A 56 0.17 -1.33 -3.90
N ALA A 57 0.83 -2.04 -2.97
CA ALA A 57 0.70 -1.73 -1.55
C ALA A 57 1.06 -0.27 -1.29
N ARG A 58 0.29 0.42 -0.45
CA ARG A 58 0.56 1.82 -0.10
C ARG A 58 1.98 2.01 0.43
N ASP A 59 2.46 1.09 1.25
CA ASP A 59 3.76 1.20 1.94
C ASP A 59 4.97 1.05 1.01
N GLU A 60 4.75 0.49 -0.18
CA GLU A 60 5.76 0.35 -1.25
C GLU A 60 5.87 1.61 -2.11
N ILE A 61 4.94 2.57 -1.99
CA ILE A 61 4.96 3.82 -2.76
C ILE A 61 5.28 4.99 -1.85
N ARG A 62 6.36 5.69 -2.18
CA ARG A 62 6.75 6.93 -1.49
C ARG A 62 5.87 8.11 -1.90
N GLU A 63 5.63 8.25 -3.20
CA GLU A 63 4.79 9.32 -3.74
C GLU A 63 4.33 9.02 -5.18
N VAL A 64 3.23 9.65 -5.58
CA VAL A 64 2.72 9.65 -6.95
C VAL A 64 2.91 11.04 -7.54
N LEU A 65 3.63 11.12 -8.66
CA LEU A 65 4.00 12.36 -9.32
C LEU A 65 3.46 12.40 -10.75
N THR A 66 3.32 13.60 -11.30
CA THR A 66 3.28 13.75 -12.76
C THR A 66 4.66 13.46 -13.34
N LEU A 67 4.72 13.00 -14.60
CA LEU A 67 5.99 12.81 -15.31
C LEU A 67 6.79 14.13 -15.34
N PRO A 68 7.99 14.18 -14.73
CA PRO A 68 8.82 15.38 -14.80
C PRO A 68 9.25 15.70 -16.24
N SER A 69 9.37 16.98 -16.56
CA SER A 69 9.78 17.43 -17.90
C SER A 69 11.23 17.06 -18.25
N GLY A 70 12.10 16.94 -17.25
CA GLY A 70 13.51 16.58 -17.41
C GLY A 70 13.77 15.10 -17.14
N VAL A 71 14.00 14.32 -18.20
CA VAL A 71 14.49 12.94 -18.12
C VAL A 71 15.82 12.86 -18.85
N ALA A 72 16.90 12.56 -18.12
CA ALA A 72 18.23 12.40 -18.67
C ALA A 72 18.36 11.02 -19.34
N ARG A 73 18.56 10.99 -20.65
CA ARG A 73 18.69 9.74 -21.44
C ARG A 73 19.95 8.97 -21.03
N VAL A 74 19.83 7.65 -20.91
CA VAL A 74 20.96 6.75 -20.68
C VAL A 74 21.33 6.06 -22.00
N PRO A 75 22.51 6.35 -22.60
CA PRO A 75 22.92 5.71 -23.85
C PRO A 75 23.04 4.19 -23.70
N GLY A 76 22.61 3.45 -24.74
CA GLY A 76 22.67 1.99 -24.77
C GLY A 76 21.66 1.27 -23.86
N ALA A 77 20.83 2.00 -23.11
CA ALA A 77 19.78 1.40 -22.31
C ALA A 77 18.65 0.83 -23.18
N LYS A 78 17.95 -0.18 -22.64
CA LYS A 78 16.74 -0.72 -23.27
C LYS A 78 15.63 0.33 -23.28
N ASN A 79 14.74 0.27 -24.27
CA ASN A 79 13.70 1.29 -24.50
C ASN A 79 12.71 1.46 -23.33
N TRP A 80 12.52 0.44 -22.50
CA TRP A 80 11.72 0.54 -21.28
C TRP A 80 12.38 1.37 -20.18
N LEU A 81 13.70 1.61 -20.24
CA LEU A 81 14.37 2.58 -19.38
C LEU A 81 14.33 3.94 -20.07
N ARG A 82 13.41 4.80 -19.65
CA ARG A 82 13.25 6.15 -20.22
C ARG A 82 14.47 7.03 -19.95
N GLY A 83 15.15 6.77 -18.84
CA GLY A 83 16.37 7.45 -18.45
C GLY A 83 16.49 7.58 -16.93
N LEU A 84 17.16 8.64 -16.49
CA LEU A 84 17.25 9.05 -15.10
C LEU A 84 16.41 10.30 -14.87
N VAL A 85 15.73 10.36 -13.72
CA VAL A 85 14.89 11.50 -13.33
C VAL A 85 15.28 11.97 -11.94
N ASN A 86 15.27 13.28 -11.72
CA ASN A 86 15.48 13.85 -10.41
C ASN A 86 14.14 14.00 -9.69
N ILE A 87 13.93 13.24 -8.62
CA ILE A 87 12.76 13.33 -7.75
C ILE A 87 13.25 13.81 -6.38
N ARG A 88 12.90 15.06 -6.03
CA ARG A 88 13.25 15.70 -4.75
C ARG A 88 14.75 15.60 -4.39
N GLY A 89 15.63 15.77 -5.38
CA GLY A 89 17.08 15.71 -5.19
C GLY A 89 17.67 14.30 -5.30
N GLN A 90 16.85 13.27 -5.48
CA GLN A 90 17.30 11.90 -5.70
C GLN A 90 17.21 11.55 -7.18
N LEU A 91 18.34 11.12 -7.75
CA LEU A 91 18.42 10.65 -9.12
C LEU A 91 17.97 9.18 -9.18
N LEU A 92 16.82 8.94 -9.79
CA LEU A 92 16.21 7.61 -9.87
C LEU A 92 16.09 7.15 -11.33
N PRO A 93 16.23 5.83 -11.61
CA PRO A 93 15.86 5.29 -12.90
C PRO A 93 14.37 5.44 -13.14
N LEU A 94 13.99 5.91 -14.32
CA LEU A 94 12.60 6.00 -14.76
C LEU A 94 12.29 4.86 -15.72
N ILE A 95 11.44 3.93 -15.28
CA ILE A 95 11.08 2.71 -16.00
C ILE A 95 9.65 2.82 -16.52
N ASP A 96 9.46 2.68 -17.83
CA ASP A 96 8.15 2.54 -18.48
C ASP A 96 7.68 1.10 -18.32
N ILE A 97 6.77 0.87 -17.36
CA ILE A 97 6.34 -0.49 -16.98
C ILE A 97 5.49 -1.11 -18.09
N ASN A 98 4.71 -0.32 -18.81
CA ASN A 98 3.94 -0.81 -19.94
C ASN A 98 4.86 -1.36 -21.04
N HIS A 99 5.92 -0.61 -21.37
CA HIS A 99 6.95 -1.08 -22.32
C HIS A 99 7.74 -2.26 -21.74
N PHE A 100 8.05 -2.26 -20.45
CA PHE A 100 8.80 -3.35 -19.80
C PHE A 100 8.07 -4.69 -19.93
N PHE A 101 6.75 -4.72 -19.80
CA PHE A 101 5.94 -5.92 -19.99
C PHE A 101 5.66 -6.28 -21.46
N GLY A 102 6.30 -5.60 -22.42
CA GLY A 102 6.13 -5.86 -23.84
C GLY A 102 4.91 -5.17 -24.46
N GLY A 103 4.23 -4.31 -23.70
CA GLY A 103 3.23 -3.39 -24.23
C GLY A 103 3.85 -2.29 -25.08
N GLY A 104 3.00 -1.46 -25.69
CA GLY A 104 3.44 -0.27 -26.42
C GLY A 104 4.00 0.81 -25.49
N ILE A 105 4.64 1.82 -26.07
CA ILE A 105 4.99 3.04 -25.34
C ILE A 105 3.69 3.66 -24.81
N ALA A 106 3.63 4.01 -23.52
CA ALA A 106 2.48 4.71 -22.94
C ALA A 106 2.20 5.99 -23.74
N ALA A 107 1.17 5.95 -24.57
CA ALA A 107 0.96 6.92 -25.65
C ALA A 107 0.47 8.30 -25.14
N ASN A 108 0.09 8.40 -23.87
CA ASN A 108 -0.59 9.58 -23.36
C ASN A 108 0.11 10.19 -22.14
N SER A 109 1.17 10.96 -22.41
CA SER A 109 2.00 11.64 -21.39
C SER A 109 1.20 12.52 -20.42
N ARG A 110 0.00 12.97 -20.79
CA ARG A 110 -0.86 13.81 -19.95
C ARG A 110 -1.50 13.06 -18.78
N ARG A 111 -1.82 11.77 -18.96
CA ARG A 111 -2.37 10.94 -17.89
C ARG A 111 -1.27 10.24 -17.10
N ALA A 112 -0.14 10.00 -17.75
CA ALA A 112 0.98 9.30 -17.16
C ALA A 112 1.36 9.82 -15.77
N ARG A 113 1.61 8.88 -14.86
CA ARG A 113 2.08 9.12 -13.49
C ARG A 113 3.38 8.39 -13.25
N VAL A 114 4.18 8.93 -12.34
CA VAL A 114 5.38 8.27 -11.85
C VAL A 114 5.10 7.83 -10.42
N LEU A 115 5.10 6.52 -10.20
CA LEU A 115 5.09 5.93 -8.86
C LEU A 115 6.53 5.85 -8.38
N SER A 116 6.90 6.68 -7.40
CA SER A 116 8.20 6.62 -6.75
C SER A 116 8.17 5.48 -5.72
N VAL A 117 8.91 4.40 -5.96
CA VAL A 117 8.89 3.23 -5.09
C VAL A 117 9.81 3.36 -3.88
N ASN A 118 9.36 2.85 -2.75
CA ASN A 118 10.07 2.82 -1.46
C ASN A 118 10.74 1.45 -1.23
N HIS A 119 11.39 0.90 -2.25
CA HIS A 119 12.07 -0.39 -2.14
C HIS A 119 13.55 -0.22 -1.80
N ARG A 120 14.02 -0.93 -0.76
CA ARG A 120 15.41 -0.80 -0.26
C ARG A 120 16.46 -1.19 -1.29
N ASP A 121 16.17 -2.22 -2.08
CA ASP A 121 17.15 -2.78 -3.02
C ASP A 121 17.16 -2.07 -4.37
N VAL A 122 16.02 -1.48 -4.77
CA VAL A 122 15.87 -0.88 -6.11
C VAL A 122 14.97 0.35 -6.02
N PRO A 123 15.51 1.52 -5.64
CA PRO A 123 14.77 2.77 -5.72
C PRO A 123 14.59 3.15 -7.19
N ALA A 124 13.34 3.37 -7.61
CA ALA A 124 12.99 3.67 -9.00
C ALA A 124 11.75 4.57 -9.10
N GLY A 125 11.60 5.24 -10.24
CA GLY A 125 10.34 5.81 -10.69
C GLY A 125 9.69 4.87 -11.70
N LEU A 126 8.47 4.42 -11.43
CA LEU A 126 7.70 3.59 -12.36
C LEU A 126 6.70 4.48 -13.10
N LEU A 127 6.87 4.60 -14.41
CA LEU A 127 5.93 5.29 -15.28
C LEU A 127 4.75 4.36 -15.59
N VAL A 128 3.55 4.85 -15.24
CA VAL A 128 2.25 4.20 -15.40
C VAL A 128 1.27 5.17 -16.08
N ASP A 129 0.08 4.70 -16.49
CA ASP A 129 -0.91 5.53 -17.21
C ASP A 129 -1.67 6.55 -16.36
#